data_AF-A0A2G1W4Q8-F1
#
_entry.id   AF-A0A2G1W4Q8-F1
#
_cell.length_a   1.000
_cell.length_b   1.000
_cell.length_c   1.000
_cell.angle_alpha   90.00
_cell.angle_beta   90.00
_cell.angle_gamma   90.00
#
_symmetry.space_group_name_H-M   'P 1'
#
loop_
_entity.id
_entity.type
_entity.pdbx_description
1 polymer ?
#
loop_
_entity_poly.entity_id
_entity_poly.type
_entity_poly.pdbx_seq_one_letter_code
_entity_poly.pdbx_strand_id
1 'polypeptide(L)'
;MKPAIVLTLPFLLAFAATTLKAASIPTNMPETRAIDSDLARIEKECQTLQTRLNQLRQQVKTAREGVTHAIDATKAIKATDERLKTLIDNLAPYTSIPKVRTIARTLRKNLQRVQEQIHTLRKKTDKAEKDVLRPAKDRLRELEQSILGGEVKLAGYRKTISSWRRDLQTTASRANSIPGGAAAFDATSRLARPTVRSISNVLTDTRQSVDRVGKNLTQWNDPIRAFMTMDQSLDSFERKLAPAEKTAAKLQKTLGKKLSIKIPFSKKTVSFSIRDILEKPGKVLGVVLKPLEKVADKLLQPVLKELKLEIKAPSGIANLNSELNQLPSIEASLRREANQLKQQITTLLQQIIQNWSRVQPRMPSHLTSGPQPPTRPVVRERPSQNPPSSRPTPVRKFPVMFIQP
;
A
#
# COMPACT_ATOMS: atom_id res chain seq x y z
N MET A 1 -13.63 -19.08 31.87
CA MET A 1 -15.02 -18.62 31.65
C MET A 1 -15.11 -18.08 30.23
N LYS A 2 -15.87 -18.76 29.36
CA LYS A 2 -16.07 -18.43 27.94
C LYS A 2 -17.56 -18.08 27.78
N PRO A 3 -17.95 -17.00 27.08
CA PRO A 3 -19.36 -16.82 26.75
C PRO A 3 -19.69 -17.70 25.54
N ALA A 4 -20.71 -18.54 25.71
CA ALA A 4 -21.40 -19.23 24.64
C ALA A 4 -22.27 -18.21 23.90
N ILE A 5 -22.04 -18.05 22.60
CA ILE A 5 -22.91 -17.28 21.71
C ILE A 5 -24.00 -18.23 21.22
N VAL A 6 -25.22 -17.96 21.67
CA VAL A 6 -26.45 -18.62 21.24
C VAL A 6 -26.74 -18.19 19.80
N LEU A 7 -26.60 -19.13 18.86
CA LEU A 7 -27.00 -18.99 17.47
C LEU A 7 -28.52 -19.14 17.38
N THR A 8 -29.23 -18.03 17.25
CA THR A 8 -30.65 -18.03 16.88
C THR A 8 -30.77 -18.18 15.36
N LEU A 9 -31.20 -19.36 14.91
CA LEU A 9 -31.80 -19.55 13.58
C LEU A 9 -33.10 -18.75 13.53
N PRO A 10 -33.25 -17.86 12.54
CA PRO A 10 -34.19 -18.18 11.47
C PRO A 10 -33.65 -17.67 10.12
N PHE A 11 -32.96 -18.54 9.38
CA PHE A 11 -32.64 -18.27 7.97
C PHE A 11 -32.79 -19.55 7.13
N LEU A 12 -33.87 -20.28 7.39
CA LEU A 12 -34.38 -21.36 6.55
C LEU A 12 -35.72 -20.91 6.00
N LEU A 13 -35.70 -19.97 5.04
CA LEU A 13 -36.76 -19.70 4.03
C LEU A 13 -36.44 -18.42 3.25
N ALA A 14 -35.38 -18.47 2.44
CA ALA A 14 -35.25 -17.65 1.24
C ALA A 14 -34.40 -18.35 0.16
N PHE A 15 -34.32 -19.69 0.20
CA PHE A 15 -34.05 -20.51 -0.98
C PHE A 15 -35.34 -20.69 -1.79
N ALA A 16 -36.08 -19.59 -1.98
CA ALA A 16 -37.02 -19.52 -3.08
C ALA A 16 -36.18 -19.29 -4.33
N ALA A 17 -36.05 -20.35 -5.11
CA ALA A 17 -35.39 -20.38 -6.39
C ALA A 17 -35.52 -19.05 -7.15
N THR A 18 -34.43 -18.28 -7.20
CA THR A 18 -34.19 -17.41 -8.35
C THR A 18 -33.84 -18.35 -9.50
N THR A 19 -34.87 -18.99 -10.05
CA THR A 19 -34.87 -19.39 -11.44
C THR A 19 -34.60 -18.10 -12.21
N LEU A 20 -33.33 -17.84 -12.53
CA LEU A 20 -32.95 -16.99 -13.64
C LEU A 20 -33.87 -17.42 -14.79
N LYS A 21 -34.83 -16.57 -15.18
CA LYS A 21 -35.72 -16.79 -16.32
C LYS A 21 -34.85 -17.04 -17.55
N ALA A 22 -34.50 -18.29 -17.80
CA ALA A 22 -33.66 -18.74 -18.89
C ALA A 22 -34.44 -18.86 -20.22
N ALA A 23 -35.58 -18.17 -20.36
CA ALA A 23 -36.52 -18.40 -21.46
C ALA A 23 -37.08 -17.11 -22.08
N SER A 24 -36.28 -16.05 -22.26
CA SER A 24 -36.67 -14.91 -23.13
C SER A 24 -36.15 -15.02 -24.57
N ILE A 25 -35.08 -15.79 -24.80
CA ILE A 25 -34.54 -16.03 -26.14
C ILE A 25 -35.16 -17.31 -26.72
N PRO A 26 -35.78 -17.26 -27.91
CA PRO A 26 -36.38 -18.41 -28.59
C PRO A 26 -35.44 -19.61 -28.80
N THR A 27 -36.00 -20.83 -28.87
CA THR A 27 -35.24 -22.11 -28.99
C THR A 27 -34.53 -22.29 -30.31
N ASN A 28 -35.05 -21.66 -31.36
CA ASN A 28 -34.49 -21.64 -32.71
C ASN A 28 -33.28 -20.69 -32.87
N MET A 29 -32.79 -20.04 -31.81
CA MET A 29 -31.61 -19.16 -31.84
C MET A 29 -30.49 -19.64 -30.89
N PRO A 30 -29.82 -20.77 -31.20
CA PRO A 30 -28.83 -21.39 -30.32
C PRO A 30 -27.59 -20.51 -30.06
N GLU A 31 -27.09 -19.77 -31.06
CA GLU A 31 -25.91 -18.92 -30.89
C GLU A 31 -26.23 -17.69 -30.02
N THR A 32 -27.41 -17.12 -30.20
CA THR A 32 -27.92 -15.99 -29.40
C THR A 32 -28.09 -16.37 -27.93
N ARG A 33 -28.61 -17.58 -27.66
CA ARG A 33 -28.68 -18.15 -26.29
C ARG A 33 -27.31 -18.36 -25.67
N ALA A 34 -26.36 -18.87 -26.46
CA ALA A 34 -25.00 -19.06 -25.99
C ALA A 34 -24.36 -17.73 -25.58
N ILE A 35 -24.60 -16.65 -26.33
CA ILE A 35 -24.13 -15.31 -25.98
C ILE A 35 -24.78 -14.82 -24.68
N ASP A 36 -26.10 -14.95 -24.49
CA ASP A 36 -26.72 -14.53 -23.21
C ASP A 36 -26.14 -15.29 -22.01
N SER A 37 -25.87 -16.59 -22.17
CA SER A 37 -25.20 -17.40 -21.15
C SER A 37 -23.77 -16.92 -20.86
N ASP A 38 -22.99 -16.63 -21.91
CA ASP A 38 -21.63 -16.09 -21.78
C ASP A 38 -21.66 -14.71 -21.12
N LEU A 39 -22.61 -13.83 -21.48
CA LEU A 39 -22.81 -12.52 -20.86
C LEU A 39 -23.19 -12.64 -19.38
N ALA A 40 -24.06 -13.58 -19.02
CA ALA A 40 -24.42 -13.87 -17.64
C ALA A 40 -23.19 -14.31 -16.82
N ARG A 41 -22.33 -15.14 -17.43
CA ARG A 41 -21.07 -15.57 -16.81
C ARG A 41 -20.12 -14.40 -16.60
N ILE A 42 -19.95 -13.54 -17.61
CA ILE A 42 -19.12 -12.33 -17.54
C ILE A 42 -19.64 -11.39 -16.45
N GLU A 43 -20.96 -11.19 -16.36
CA GLU A 43 -21.57 -10.37 -15.30
C GLU A 43 -21.24 -10.88 -13.90
N LYS A 44 -21.32 -12.20 -13.69
CA LYS A 44 -20.93 -12.86 -12.44
C LYS A 44 -19.42 -12.75 -12.17
N GLU A 45 -18.59 -12.88 -13.20
CA GLU A 45 -17.13 -12.76 -13.08
C GLU A 45 -16.72 -11.32 -12.72
N CYS A 46 -17.38 -10.30 -13.30
CA CYS A 46 -17.21 -8.90 -12.90
C CYS A 46 -17.52 -8.67 -11.42
N GLN A 47 -18.63 -9.24 -10.91
CA GLN A 47 -18.98 -9.12 -9.49
C GLN A 47 -17.96 -9.84 -8.59
N THR A 48 -17.51 -11.01 -9.00
CA THR A 48 -16.46 -11.78 -8.30
C THR A 48 -15.15 -11.00 -8.26
N LEU A 49 -14.70 -10.47 -9.40
CA LEU A 49 -13.50 -9.67 -9.52
C LEU A 49 -13.59 -8.36 -8.72
N GLN A 50 -14.74 -7.69 -8.71
CA GLN A 50 -14.97 -6.50 -7.89
C GLN A 50 -14.79 -6.81 -6.39
N THR A 51 -15.28 -7.96 -5.93
CA THR A 51 -15.13 -8.41 -4.54
C THR A 51 -13.66 -8.69 -4.22
N ARG A 52 -12.95 -9.36 -5.13
CA ARG A 52 -11.51 -9.65 -5.01
C ARG A 52 -10.65 -8.38 -5.01
N LEU A 53 -10.98 -7.40 -5.84
CA LEU A 53 -10.29 -6.10 -5.86
C LEU A 53 -10.49 -5.33 -4.55
N ASN A 54 -11.69 -5.36 -3.97
CA ASN A 54 -11.94 -4.72 -2.66
C ASN A 54 -11.14 -5.41 -1.55
N GLN A 55 -11.09 -6.75 -1.56
CA GLN A 55 -10.22 -7.51 -0.64
C GLN A 55 -8.74 -7.15 -0.84
N LEU A 56 -8.28 -7.10 -2.09
CA LEU A 56 -6.90 -6.73 -2.42
C LEU A 56 -6.59 -5.30 -1.98
N ARG A 57 -7.51 -4.35 -2.17
CA ARG A 57 -7.38 -2.96 -1.72
C ARG A 57 -7.15 -2.89 -0.22
N GLN A 58 -7.93 -3.65 0.56
CA GLN A 58 -7.76 -3.72 2.00
C GLN A 58 -6.39 -4.33 2.38
N GLN A 59 -5.95 -5.37 1.68
CA GLN A 59 -4.62 -5.96 1.88
C GLN A 59 -3.50 -4.97 1.55
N VAL A 60 -3.61 -4.23 0.44
CA VAL A 60 -2.66 -3.18 0.05
C VAL A 60 -2.60 -2.07 1.10
N LYS A 61 -3.76 -1.65 1.63
CA LYS A 61 -3.82 -0.65 2.70
C LYS A 61 -3.11 -1.13 3.96
N THR A 62 -3.40 -2.34 4.43
CA THR A 62 -2.72 -2.94 5.59
C THR A 62 -1.22 -3.11 5.35
N ALA A 63 -0.80 -3.54 4.16
CA ALA A 63 0.61 -3.63 3.81
C ALA A 63 1.29 -2.25 3.84
N ARG A 64 0.64 -1.20 3.32
CA ARG A 64 1.17 0.17 3.35
C ARG A 64 1.30 0.71 4.78
N GLU A 65 0.32 0.43 5.63
CA GLU A 65 0.39 0.76 7.06
C GLU A 65 1.55 0.03 7.72
N GLY A 66 1.72 -1.27 7.47
CA GLY A 66 2.85 -2.05 7.97
C GLY A 66 4.21 -1.55 7.46
N VAL A 67 4.33 -1.13 6.19
CA VAL A 67 5.53 -0.47 5.66
C VAL A 67 5.78 0.87 6.34
N THR A 68 4.74 1.64 6.66
CA THR A 68 4.88 2.89 7.41
C THR A 68 5.40 2.63 8.82
N HIS A 69 4.87 1.62 9.51
CA HIS A 69 5.41 1.18 10.80
C HIS A 69 6.86 0.72 10.70
N ALA A 70 7.24 -0.02 9.65
CA ALA A 70 8.62 -0.43 9.44
C ALA A 70 9.57 0.78 9.29
N ILE A 71 9.13 1.83 8.57
CA ILE A 71 9.87 3.11 8.44
C ILE A 71 9.96 3.85 9.78
N ASP A 72 8.95 3.76 10.65
CA ASP A 72 9.04 4.39 11.97
C ASP A 72 9.96 3.58 12.91
N ALA A 73 9.94 2.26 12.81
CA ALA A 73 10.87 1.39 13.51
C ALA A 73 12.34 1.64 13.09
N THR A 74 12.63 1.95 11.81
CA THR A 74 13.99 2.34 11.40
C THR A 74 14.47 3.61 12.10
N LYS A 75 13.57 4.60 12.27
CA LYS A 75 13.88 5.82 13.03
C LYS A 75 14.13 5.52 14.50
N ALA A 76 13.34 4.65 15.11
CA ALA A 76 13.53 4.23 16.51
C ALA A 76 14.87 3.51 16.72
N ILE A 77 15.25 2.61 15.79
CA ILE A 77 16.57 1.95 15.79
C ILE A 77 17.69 3.00 15.71
N LYS A 78 17.57 3.97 14.80
CA LYS A 78 18.55 5.07 14.66
C LYS A 78 18.65 5.93 15.92
N ALA A 79 17.52 6.31 16.51
CA ALA A 79 17.50 7.08 17.75
C ALA A 79 18.16 6.32 18.91
N THR A 80 17.92 5.01 18.99
CA THR A 80 18.54 4.14 20.00
C THR A 80 20.06 4.04 19.82
N ASP A 81 20.54 3.90 18.57
CA ASP A 81 21.98 3.91 18.24
C ASP A 81 22.66 5.21 18.72
N GLU A 82 22.07 6.36 18.38
CA GLU A 82 22.60 7.69 18.75
C GLU A 82 22.56 7.93 20.27
N ARG A 83 21.49 7.47 20.94
CA ARG A 83 21.34 7.53 22.40
C ARG A 83 22.39 6.67 23.11
N LEU A 84 22.62 5.45 22.64
CA LEU A 84 23.66 4.57 23.19
C LEU A 84 25.06 5.15 23.00
N LYS A 85 25.36 5.70 21.82
CA LYS A 85 26.63 6.38 21.56
C LYS A 85 26.85 7.53 22.54
N THR A 86 25.83 8.38 22.72
CA THR A 86 25.89 9.50 23.67
C THR A 86 26.13 9.02 25.11
N LEU A 87 25.46 7.94 25.54
CA LEU A 87 25.66 7.37 26.88
C LEU A 87 27.08 6.79 27.05
N ILE A 88 27.61 6.10 26.04
CA ILE A 88 28.98 5.57 26.02
C ILE A 88 30.00 6.70 26.16
N ASP A 89 29.81 7.78 25.40
CA ASP A 89 30.69 8.95 25.41
C ASP A 89 30.63 9.67 26.77
N ASN A 90 29.43 9.80 27.36
CA ASN A 90 29.25 10.37 28.69
C ASN A 90 29.90 9.52 29.80
N LEU A 91 30.01 8.20 29.61
CA LEU A 91 30.66 7.31 30.57
C LEU A 91 32.20 7.29 30.44
N ALA A 92 32.74 7.68 29.28
CA ALA A 92 34.17 7.62 28.99
C ALA A 92 35.05 8.35 30.04
N PRO A 93 34.72 9.58 30.50
CA PRO A 93 35.52 10.31 31.46
C PRO A 93 35.57 9.67 32.86
N TYR A 94 34.67 8.73 33.17
CA TYR A 94 34.64 8.05 34.48
C TYR A 94 35.49 6.77 34.50
N THR A 95 35.95 6.32 33.33
CA THR A 95 36.80 5.13 33.21
C THR A 95 38.24 5.35 33.68
N SER A 96 38.61 6.59 34.00
CA SER A 96 39.90 6.98 34.59
C SER A 96 39.86 7.11 36.12
N ILE A 97 38.68 7.29 36.73
CA ILE A 97 38.52 7.57 38.17
C ILE A 97 38.63 6.28 38.98
N PRO A 98 39.64 6.07 39.85
CA PRO A 98 39.94 4.78 40.48
C PRO A 98 38.75 4.04 41.10
N LYS A 99 37.90 4.74 41.86
CA LYS A 99 36.77 4.13 42.59
C LYS A 99 35.55 3.78 41.71
N VAL A 100 35.42 4.42 40.54
CA VAL A 100 34.28 4.23 39.63
C VAL A 100 34.71 3.52 38.33
N ARG A 101 36.01 3.48 38.07
CA ARG A 101 36.65 2.98 36.84
C ARG A 101 36.19 1.60 36.45
N THR A 102 36.23 0.62 37.36
CA THR A 102 35.87 -0.77 37.04
C THR A 102 34.43 -0.87 36.57
N ILE A 103 33.51 -0.25 37.31
CA ILE A 103 32.08 -0.30 37.03
C ILE A 103 31.75 0.48 35.74
N ALA A 104 32.29 1.70 35.60
CA ALA A 104 32.14 2.49 34.38
C ALA A 104 32.71 1.78 33.15
N ARG A 105 33.84 1.08 33.27
CA ARG A 105 34.43 0.28 32.17
C ARG A 105 33.55 -0.91 31.81
N THR A 106 33.03 -1.65 32.78
CA THR A 106 32.16 -2.81 32.52
C THR A 106 30.87 -2.37 31.84
N LEU A 107 30.19 -1.35 32.36
CA LEU A 107 28.98 -0.82 31.75
C LEU A 107 29.26 -0.26 30.34
N ARG A 108 30.31 0.55 30.17
CA ARG A 108 30.71 1.07 28.86
C ARG A 108 30.97 -0.04 27.84
N LYS A 109 31.70 -1.10 28.23
CA LYS A 109 31.95 -2.26 27.35
C LYS A 109 30.67 -3.01 26.99
N ASN A 110 29.77 -3.22 27.95
CA ASN A 110 28.47 -3.85 27.71
C ASN A 110 27.61 -3.01 26.74
N LEU A 111 27.48 -1.71 27.00
CA LEU A 111 26.77 -0.77 26.12
C LEU A 111 27.40 -0.70 24.72
N GLN A 112 28.72 -0.70 24.62
CA GLN A 112 29.43 -0.68 23.35
C GLN A 112 29.13 -1.92 22.50
N ARG A 113 29.12 -3.11 23.10
CA ARG A 113 28.72 -4.35 22.39
C ARG A 113 27.29 -4.27 21.86
N VAL A 114 26.36 -3.75 22.67
CA VAL A 114 24.96 -3.58 22.23
C VAL A 114 24.86 -2.51 21.13
N GLN A 115 25.58 -1.40 21.27
CA GLN A 115 25.62 -0.33 20.27
C GLN A 115 26.19 -0.82 18.95
N GLU A 116 27.26 -1.63 18.93
CA GLU A 116 27.81 -2.21 17.71
C GLU A 116 26.79 -3.10 16.96
N GLN A 117 26.01 -3.90 17.71
CA GLN A 117 24.94 -4.72 17.13
C GLN A 117 23.81 -3.87 16.55
N ILE A 118 23.33 -2.87 17.30
CA ILE A 118 22.27 -1.95 16.86
C ILE A 118 22.75 -1.10 15.68
N HIS A 119 24.00 -0.64 15.69
CA HIS A 119 24.59 0.16 14.61
C HIS A 119 24.70 -0.62 13.30
N THR A 120 25.11 -1.88 13.39
CA THR A 120 25.16 -2.78 12.22
C THR A 120 23.76 -3.00 11.65
N LEU A 121 22.78 -3.22 12.51
CA LEU A 121 21.37 -3.33 12.11
C LEU A 121 20.86 -2.03 11.50
N ARG A 122 21.14 -0.89 12.13
CA ARG A 122 20.78 0.46 11.65
C ARG A 122 21.25 0.68 10.22
N LYS A 123 22.51 0.39 9.90
CA LYS A 123 23.03 0.55 8.53
C LYS A 123 22.22 -0.25 7.51
N LYS A 124 21.80 -1.46 7.88
CA LYS A 124 20.95 -2.30 7.01
C LYS A 124 19.54 -1.76 6.91
N THR A 125 18.93 -1.33 8.02
CA THR A 125 17.58 -0.76 8.02
C THR A 125 17.51 0.59 7.31
N ASP A 126 18.52 1.45 7.44
CA ASP A 126 18.63 2.73 6.73
C ASP A 126 18.71 2.49 5.21
N LYS A 127 19.49 1.48 4.79
CA LYS A 127 19.55 1.06 3.38
C LYS A 127 18.22 0.49 2.90
N ALA A 128 17.61 -0.41 3.66
CA ALA A 128 16.32 -0.99 3.32
C ALA A 128 15.20 0.05 3.29
N GLU A 129 15.21 1.06 4.17
CA GLU A 129 14.27 2.17 4.16
C GLU A 129 14.34 2.93 2.83
N LYS A 130 15.55 3.30 2.43
CA LYS A 130 15.80 4.08 1.22
C LYS A 130 15.51 3.28 -0.05
N ASP A 131 16.04 2.07 -0.15
CA ASP A 131 16.07 1.31 -1.40
C ASP A 131 14.79 0.49 -1.60
N VAL A 132 14.07 0.16 -0.51
CA VAL A 132 12.96 -0.81 -0.54
C VAL A 132 11.68 -0.25 0.09
N LEU A 133 11.68 0.12 1.37
CA LEU A 133 10.44 0.47 2.09
C LEU A 133 9.77 1.74 1.56
N ARG A 134 10.52 2.83 1.34
CA ARG A 134 9.96 4.08 0.79
C ARG A 134 9.42 3.88 -0.64
N PRO A 135 10.19 3.31 -1.58
CA PRO A 135 9.65 2.98 -2.91
C PRO A 135 8.43 2.05 -2.85
N ALA A 136 8.44 1.04 -1.96
CA ALA A 136 7.31 0.14 -1.79
C ALA A 136 6.06 0.87 -1.28
N LYS A 137 6.20 1.80 -0.33
CA LYS A 137 5.09 2.62 0.18
C LYS A 137 4.40 3.41 -0.94
N ASP A 138 5.19 4.06 -1.81
CA ASP A 138 4.66 4.84 -2.92
C ASP A 138 3.99 3.93 -3.97
N ARG A 139 4.61 2.80 -4.29
CA ARG A 139 4.05 1.79 -5.21
C ARG A 139 2.75 1.19 -4.68
N LEU A 140 2.66 0.88 -3.39
CA LEU A 140 1.43 0.39 -2.76
C LEU A 140 0.32 1.44 -2.84
N ARG A 141 0.65 2.73 -2.68
CA ARG A 141 -0.32 3.83 -2.87
C ARG A 141 -0.80 3.92 -4.33
N GLU A 142 0.10 3.83 -5.29
CA GLU A 142 -0.29 3.80 -6.72
C GLU A 142 -1.14 2.58 -7.07
N LEU A 143 -0.81 1.41 -6.50
CA LEU A 143 -1.56 0.19 -6.68
C LEU A 143 -2.97 0.33 -6.10
N GLU A 144 -3.11 0.89 -4.90
CA GLU A 144 -4.42 1.19 -4.28
C GLU A 144 -5.27 2.08 -5.18
N GLN A 145 -4.70 3.16 -5.74
CA GLN A 145 -5.39 4.04 -6.68
C GLN A 145 -5.79 3.32 -7.98
N SER A 146 -4.91 2.45 -8.49
CA SER A 146 -5.19 1.65 -9.69
C SER A 146 -6.32 0.64 -9.45
N ILE A 147 -6.34 0.01 -8.28
CA ILE A 147 -7.42 -0.90 -7.86
C ILE A 147 -8.74 -0.14 -7.75
N LEU A 148 -8.76 1.03 -7.10
CA LEU A 148 -9.94 1.90 -7.01
C LEU A 148 -10.49 2.27 -8.39
N GLY A 149 -9.61 2.67 -9.32
CA GLY A 149 -9.99 2.93 -10.70
C GLY A 149 -10.57 1.70 -11.40
N GLY A 150 -10.00 0.52 -11.13
CA GLY A 150 -10.51 -0.77 -11.61
C GLY A 150 -11.89 -1.13 -11.06
N GLU A 151 -12.16 -0.89 -9.77
CA GLU A 151 -13.46 -1.13 -9.13
C GLU A 151 -14.56 -0.29 -9.80
N VAL A 152 -14.30 1.00 -10.04
CA VAL A 152 -15.23 1.91 -10.71
C VAL A 152 -15.49 1.47 -12.15
N LYS A 153 -14.43 1.12 -12.89
CA LYS A 153 -14.54 0.60 -14.27
C LYS A 153 -15.38 -0.67 -14.31
N LEU A 154 -15.11 -1.65 -13.45
CA LEU A 154 -15.86 -2.91 -13.40
C LEU A 154 -17.33 -2.72 -13.05
N ALA A 155 -17.66 -1.80 -12.14
CA ALA A 155 -19.04 -1.45 -11.84
C ALA A 155 -19.75 -0.89 -13.08
N GLY A 156 -19.07 -0.04 -13.86
CA GLY A 156 -19.55 0.42 -15.17
C GLY A 156 -19.73 -0.70 -16.19
N TYR A 157 -18.81 -1.67 -16.23
CA TYR A 157 -18.87 -2.80 -17.16
C TYR A 157 -20.04 -3.71 -16.84
N ARG A 158 -20.23 -4.01 -15.56
CA ARG A 158 -21.38 -4.80 -15.11
C ARG A 158 -22.69 -4.17 -15.56
N LYS A 159 -22.87 -2.87 -15.34
CA LYS A 159 -24.08 -2.14 -15.81
C LYS A 159 -24.26 -2.24 -17.33
N THR A 160 -23.18 -2.10 -18.09
CA THR A 160 -23.21 -2.21 -19.56
C THR A 160 -23.61 -3.61 -20.01
N ILE A 161 -23.04 -4.65 -19.41
CA ILE A 161 -23.38 -6.06 -19.68
C ILE A 161 -24.85 -6.34 -19.35
N SER A 162 -25.35 -5.89 -18.19
CA SER A 162 -26.76 -6.09 -17.82
C SER A 162 -27.71 -5.36 -18.80
N SER A 163 -27.32 -4.19 -19.32
CA SER A 163 -28.08 -3.52 -20.40
C SER A 163 -28.09 -4.35 -21.68
N TRP A 164 -26.91 -4.82 -22.10
CA TRP A 164 -26.74 -5.60 -23.31
C TRP A 164 -27.51 -6.92 -23.29
N ARG A 165 -27.54 -7.61 -22.15
CA ARG A 165 -28.36 -8.81 -21.99
C ARG A 165 -29.84 -8.50 -22.22
N ARG A 166 -30.34 -7.40 -21.67
CA ARG A 166 -31.73 -6.95 -21.91
C ARG A 166 -31.97 -6.60 -23.38
N ASP A 167 -31.04 -5.91 -24.01
CA ASP A 167 -31.14 -5.53 -25.43
C ASP A 167 -31.11 -6.75 -26.35
N LEU A 168 -30.23 -7.72 -26.07
CA LEU A 168 -30.10 -8.99 -26.78
C LEU A 168 -31.40 -9.79 -26.69
N GLN A 169 -31.95 -9.93 -25.48
CA GLN A 169 -33.22 -10.63 -25.24
C GLN A 169 -34.38 -9.95 -25.98
N THR A 170 -34.49 -8.62 -25.86
CA THR A 170 -35.54 -7.84 -26.54
C THR A 170 -35.44 -7.94 -28.06
N THR A 171 -34.21 -7.87 -28.60
CA THR A 171 -33.97 -7.97 -30.05
C THR A 171 -34.22 -9.37 -30.57
N ALA A 172 -33.84 -10.41 -29.81
CA ALA A 172 -34.14 -11.79 -30.15
C ALA A 172 -35.66 -12.04 -30.22
N SER A 173 -36.42 -11.53 -29.26
CA SER A 173 -37.90 -11.63 -29.30
C SER A 173 -38.49 -10.92 -30.53
N ARG A 174 -37.98 -9.74 -30.89
CA ARG A 174 -38.41 -9.01 -32.11
C ARG A 174 -38.01 -9.73 -33.40
N ALA A 175 -36.79 -10.25 -33.47
CA ALA A 175 -36.30 -10.99 -34.63
C ALA A 175 -37.13 -12.26 -34.88
N ASN A 176 -37.64 -12.88 -33.83
CA ASN A 176 -38.50 -14.06 -33.93
C ASN A 176 -39.89 -13.78 -34.52
N SER A 177 -40.38 -12.53 -34.41
CA SER A 177 -41.65 -12.13 -35.04
C SER A 177 -41.52 -11.78 -36.53
N ILE A 178 -40.31 -11.72 -37.07
CA ILE A 178 -40.06 -11.36 -38.47
C ILE A 178 -39.70 -12.62 -39.27
N PRO A 179 -40.33 -12.87 -40.43
CA PRO A 179 -39.93 -13.96 -41.32
C PRO A 179 -38.44 -13.90 -41.66
N GLY A 180 -37.70 -14.99 -41.40
CA GLY A 180 -36.24 -15.06 -41.61
C GLY A 180 -35.41 -14.26 -40.59
N GLY A 181 -36.02 -13.42 -39.75
CA GLY A 181 -35.33 -12.58 -38.78
C GLY A 181 -34.58 -13.36 -37.71
N ALA A 182 -35.16 -14.46 -37.23
CA ALA A 182 -34.53 -15.37 -36.26
C ALA A 182 -33.18 -15.91 -36.76
N ALA A 183 -33.15 -16.45 -37.98
CA ALA A 183 -31.94 -17.03 -38.57
C ALA A 183 -30.88 -15.96 -38.86
N ALA A 184 -31.31 -14.80 -39.39
CA ALA A 184 -30.40 -13.69 -39.68
C ALA A 184 -29.78 -13.10 -38.41
N PHE A 185 -30.58 -12.93 -37.35
CA PHE A 185 -30.06 -12.45 -36.06
C PHE A 185 -29.12 -13.46 -35.42
N ASP A 186 -29.44 -14.75 -35.43
CA ASP A 186 -28.56 -15.80 -34.89
C ASP A 186 -27.22 -15.89 -35.64
N ALA A 187 -27.22 -15.66 -36.96
CA ALA A 187 -25.99 -15.54 -37.74
C ALA A 187 -25.12 -14.34 -37.32
N THR A 188 -25.72 -13.18 -37.04
CA THR A 188 -24.97 -12.02 -36.52
C THR A 188 -24.44 -12.25 -35.10
N SER A 189 -25.21 -12.94 -34.26
CA SER A 189 -24.78 -13.39 -32.93
C SER A 189 -23.52 -14.27 -33.04
N ARG A 190 -23.49 -15.24 -33.96
CA ARG A 190 -22.32 -16.10 -34.18
C ARG A 190 -21.03 -15.31 -34.43
N LEU A 191 -21.10 -14.19 -35.16
CA LEU A 191 -19.95 -13.32 -35.42
C LEU A 191 -19.47 -12.55 -34.16
N ALA A 192 -20.38 -12.27 -33.22
CA ALA A 192 -20.06 -11.55 -32.00
C ALA A 192 -19.48 -12.43 -30.89
N ARG A 193 -19.78 -13.74 -30.92
CA ARG A 193 -19.38 -14.71 -29.88
C ARG A 193 -17.87 -14.76 -29.58
N PRO A 194 -16.93 -14.69 -30.55
CA PRO A 194 -15.49 -14.68 -30.25
C PRO A 194 -15.07 -13.49 -29.38
N THR A 195 -15.63 -12.31 -29.64
CA THR A 195 -15.39 -11.10 -28.84
C THR A 195 -15.92 -11.29 -27.41
N VAL A 196 -17.10 -11.89 -27.27
CA VAL A 196 -17.70 -12.22 -25.97
C VAL A 196 -16.78 -13.15 -25.15
N ARG A 197 -16.29 -14.22 -25.77
CA ARG A 197 -15.34 -15.15 -25.12
C ARG A 197 -14.00 -14.51 -24.75
N SER A 198 -13.45 -13.66 -25.62
CA SER A 198 -12.20 -12.95 -25.36
C SER A 198 -12.28 -12.14 -24.06
N ILE A 199 -13.43 -11.55 -23.76
CA ILE A 199 -13.63 -10.74 -22.56
C ILE A 199 -13.75 -11.57 -21.30
N SER A 200 -14.41 -12.73 -21.39
CA SER A 200 -14.39 -13.70 -20.30
C SER A 200 -12.96 -14.14 -19.95
N ASN A 201 -12.10 -14.34 -20.95
CA ASN A 201 -10.70 -14.72 -20.72
C ASN A 201 -9.93 -13.61 -20.02
N VAL A 202 -10.03 -12.36 -20.48
CA VAL A 202 -9.31 -11.23 -19.85
C VAL A 202 -9.79 -10.98 -18.41
N LEU A 203 -11.08 -11.12 -18.11
CA LEU A 203 -11.57 -11.03 -16.73
C LEU A 203 -10.99 -12.14 -15.85
N THR A 204 -10.89 -13.35 -16.39
CA THR A 204 -10.29 -14.50 -15.69
C THR A 204 -8.79 -14.26 -15.43
N ASP A 205 -8.04 -13.78 -16.43
CA ASP A 205 -6.62 -13.47 -16.31
C ASP A 205 -6.37 -12.33 -15.32
N THR A 206 -7.24 -11.32 -15.32
CA THR A 206 -7.21 -10.22 -14.36
C THR A 206 -7.45 -10.74 -12.95
N ARG A 207 -8.42 -11.64 -12.75
CA ARG A 207 -8.67 -12.28 -11.45
C ARG A 207 -7.46 -13.07 -10.97
N GLN A 208 -6.84 -13.88 -11.83
CA GLN A 208 -5.64 -14.63 -11.46
C GLN A 208 -4.49 -13.68 -11.05
N SER A 209 -4.36 -12.54 -11.72
CA SER A 209 -3.32 -11.56 -11.41
C SER A 209 -3.61 -10.83 -10.09
N VAL A 210 -4.88 -10.54 -9.79
CA VAL A 210 -5.31 -10.07 -8.45
C VAL A 210 -4.91 -11.07 -7.36
N ASP A 211 -5.17 -12.36 -7.58
CA ASP A 211 -4.82 -13.42 -6.63
C ASP A 211 -3.29 -13.53 -6.44
N ARG A 212 -2.48 -13.37 -7.50
CA ARG A 212 -1.01 -13.37 -7.42
C ARG A 212 -0.47 -12.18 -6.63
N VAL A 213 -0.98 -10.97 -6.90
CA VAL A 213 -0.60 -9.79 -6.11
C VAL A 213 -0.99 -9.96 -4.65
N GLY A 214 -2.19 -10.48 -4.37
CA GLY A 214 -2.64 -10.78 -3.00
C GLY A 214 -1.70 -11.75 -2.28
N LYS A 215 -1.28 -12.84 -2.94
CA LYS A 215 -0.30 -13.79 -2.39
C LYS A 215 1.05 -13.12 -2.13
N ASN A 216 1.57 -12.32 -3.06
CA ASN A 216 2.84 -11.62 -2.87
C ASN A 216 2.78 -10.57 -1.75
N LEU A 217 1.63 -9.92 -1.54
CA LEU A 217 1.43 -9.02 -0.40
C LEU A 217 1.52 -9.78 0.94
N THR A 218 1.05 -11.03 1.01
CA THR A 218 1.18 -11.81 2.26
C THR A 218 2.62 -12.11 2.63
N GLN A 219 3.55 -12.15 1.67
CA GLN A 219 4.99 -12.34 1.93
C GLN A 219 5.61 -11.13 2.66
N TRP A 220 4.97 -9.96 2.61
CA TRP A 220 5.43 -8.79 3.37
C TRP A 220 5.12 -8.88 4.87
N ASN A 221 4.26 -9.80 5.29
CA ASN A 221 3.84 -9.91 6.68
C ASN A 221 5.01 -10.27 7.61
N ASP A 222 5.91 -11.16 7.18
CA ASP A 222 7.00 -11.64 8.03
C ASP A 222 8.07 -10.54 8.26
N PRO A 223 8.57 -9.84 7.22
CA PRO A 223 9.45 -8.69 7.44
C PRO A 223 8.80 -7.57 8.27
N ILE A 224 7.52 -7.25 8.01
CA ILE A 224 6.80 -6.23 8.78
C ILE A 224 6.68 -6.65 10.26
N ARG A 225 6.34 -7.92 10.54
CA ARG A 225 6.27 -8.44 11.90
C ARG A 225 7.63 -8.40 12.60
N ALA A 226 8.72 -8.66 11.88
CA ALA A 226 10.07 -8.52 12.42
C ALA A 226 10.40 -7.08 12.82
N PHE A 227 9.98 -6.08 12.03
CA PHE A 227 10.06 -4.67 12.42
C PHE A 227 9.23 -4.37 13.67
N MET A 228 7.98 -4.84 13.75
CA MET A 228 7.12 -4.64 14.92
C MET A 228 7.72 -5.27 16.19
N THR A 229 8.28 -6.47 16.07
CA THR A 229 8.93 -7.17 17.18
C THR A 229 10.18 -6.42 17.63
N MET A 230 10.95 -5.87 16.68
CA MET A 230 12.10 -5.04 17.00
C MET A 230 11.68 -3.76 17.72
N ASP A 231 10.63 -3.07 17.26
CA ASP A 231 10.09 -1.87 17.87
C ASP A 231 9.64 -2.12 19.33
N GLN A 232 8.86 -3.17 19.58
CA GLN A 232 8.49 -3.60 20.94
C GLN A 232 9.72 -3.98 21.79
N SER A 233 10.72 -4.61 21.17
CA SER A 233 11.97 -4.96 21.86
C SER A 233 12.75 -3.70 22.24
N LEU A 234 12.76 -2.67 21.38
CA LEU A 234 13.37 -1.37 21.64
C LEU A 234 12.68 -0.66 22.80
N ASP A 235 11.34 -0.61 22.83
CA ASP A 235 10.61 -0.02 23.96
C ASP A 235 11.01 -0.67 25.30
N SER A 236 11.10 -2.00 25.32
CA SER A 236 11.53 -2.74 26.51
C SER A 236 12.99 -2.44 26.88
N PHE A 237 13.83 -2.23 25.88
CA PHE A 237 15.25 -1.90 26.03
C PHE A 237 15.43 -0.47 26.55
N GLU A 238 14.68 0.50 26.05
CA GLU A 238 14.71 1.88 26.52
C GLU A 238 14.35 1.99 28.00
N ARG A 239 13.36 1.22 28.46
CA ARG A 239 13.01 1.14 29.89
C ARG A 239 14.15 0.61 30.75
N LYS A 240 14.96 -0.32 30.22
CA LYS A 240 16.17 -0.85 30.89
C LYS A 240 17.36 0.11 30.79
N LEU A 241 17.42 0.94 29.76
CA LEU A 241 18.45 1.96 29.56
C LEU A 241 18.26 3.17 30.47
N ALA A 242 17.01 3.58 30.72
CA ALA A 242 16.68 4.79 31.48
C ALA A 242 17.30 4.83 32.90
N PRO A 243 17.34 3.74 33.70
CA PRO A 243 18.08 3.71 34.96
C PRO A 243 19.58 3.97 34.79
N ALA A 244 20.21 3.38 33.77
CA ALA A 244 21.64 3.59 33.51
C ALA A 244 21.96 5.05 33.15
N GLU A 245 21.09 5.70 32.37
CA GLU A 245 21.20 7.12 32.04
C GLU A 245 21.03 8.02 33.26
N LYS A 246 19.99 7.76 34.07
CA LYS A 246 19.78 8.47 35.34
C LYS A 246 21.01 8.34 36.25
N THR A 247 21.58 7.15 36.33
CA THR A 247 22.76 6.89 37.14
C THR A 247 24.00 7.58 36.58
N ALA A 248 24.21 7.58 35.25
CA ALA A 248 25.30 8.32 34.61
C ALA A 248 25.18 9.83 34.85
N ALA A 249 23.98 10.40 34.76
CA ALA A 249 23.71 11.80 35.07
C ALA A 249 23.91 12.13 36.56
N LYS A 250 23.46 11.26 37.48
CA LYS A 250 23.73 11.39 38.93
C LYS A 250 25.23 11.33 39.22
N LEU A 251 25.96 10.46 38.52
CA LEU A 251 27.42 10.33 38.66
C LEU A 251 28.11 11.61 38.22
N GLN A 252 27.73 12.17 37.07
CA GLN A 252 28.20 13.47 36.59
C GLN A 252 27.95 14.58 37.61
N LYS A 253 26.72 14.68 38.10
CA LYS A 253 26.34 15.67 39.10
C LYS A 253 27.13 15.50 40.40
N THR A 254 27.32 14.27 40.86
CA THR A 254 28.03 13.97 42.11
C THR A 254 29.50 14.28 41.99
N LEU A 255 30.16 13.87 40.91
CA LEU A 255 31.58 14.14 40.69
C LEU A 255 31.85 15.65 40.48
N GLY A 256 30.88 16.39 39.93
CA GLY A 256 30.94 17.84 39.81
C GLY A 256 30.67 18.62 41.10
N LYS A 257 30.25 17.97 42.20
CA LYS A 257 30.06 18.66 43.48
C LYS A 257 31.39 19.17 44.00
N LYS A 258 31.41 20.42 44.46
CA LYS A 258 32.55 21.03 45.14
C LYS A 258 32.44 20.77 46.64
N LEU A 259 33.52 20.27 47.23
CA LEU A 259 33.72 20.16 48.68
C LEU A 259 34.66 21.28 49.09
N SER A 260 34.20 22.13 50.02
CA SER A 260 34.96 23.24 50.55
C SER A 260 35.46 22.89 51.95
N ILE A 261 36.76 23.08 52.20
CA ILE A 261 37.36 22.91 53.52
C ILE A 261 38.03 24.19 53.94
N LYS A 262 37.83 24.56 55.21
CA LYS A 262 38.60 25.60 55.88
C LYS A 262 39.91 25.00 56.38
N ILE A 263 41.04 25.53 55.93
CA ILE A 263 42.36 25.03 56.35
C ILE A 263 42.55 25.36 57.84
N PRO A 264 42.89 24.40 58.71
CA PRO A 264 42.99 24.66 60.15
C PRO A 264 44.08 25.70 60.51
N PHE A 265 45.13 25.80 59.69
CA PHE A 265 46.25 26.73 59.88
C PHE A 265 46.17 28.00 59.02
N SER A 266 45.10 28.18 58.24
CA SER A 266 44.91 29.36 57.39
C SER A 266 43.43 29.72 57.28
N LYS A 267 43.05 30.99 57.45
CA LYS A 267 41.65 31.44 57.31
C LYS A 267 41.06 31.24 55.89
N LYS A 268 41.82 30.70 54.93
CA LYS A 268 41.39 30.44 53.55
C LYS A 268 40.59 29.13 53.44
N THR A 269 39.48 29.21 52.73
CA THR A 269 38.68 28.06 52.31
C THR A 269 39.18 27.60 50.95
N VAL A 270 39.50 26.31 50.81
CA VAL A 270 39.86 25.72 49.52
C VAL A 270 38.75 24.78 49.09
N SER A 271 38.31 24.93 47.83
CA SER A 271 37.25 24.14 47.22
C SER A 271 37.84 23.17 46.20
N PHE A 272 37.57 21.88 46.35
CA PHE A 272 37.96 20.85 45.40
C PHE A 272 36.72 20.16 44.86
N SER A 273 36.66 19.82 43.58
CA SER A 273 35.59 18.92 43.11
C SER A 273 35.84 17.50 43.62
N ILE A 274 34.77 16.71 43.79
CA ILE A 274 34.89 15.28 44.12
C ILE A 274 35.74 14.56 43.06
N ARG A 275 35.66 14.99 41.80
CA ARG A 275 36.54 14.53 40.72
C ARG A 275 38.03 14.80 41.03
N ASP A 276 38.39 16.02 41.41
CA ASP A 276 39.80 16.39 41.68
C ASP A 276 40.38 15.58 42.85
N ILE A 277 39.55 15.37 43.88
CA ILE A 277 39.92 14.57 45.07
C ILE A 277 40.20 13.11 44.67
N LEU A 278 39.41 12.55 43.75
CA LEU A 278 39.53 11.15 43.33
C LEU A 278 40.55 10.91 42.21
N GLU A 279 40.81 11.90 41.34
CA GLU A 279 41.79 11.78 40.26
C GLU A 279 43.22 12.05 40.73
N LYS A 280 43.43 12.97 41.69
CA LYS A 280 44.76 13.36 42.18
C LYS A 280 44.77 13.53 43.71
N PRO A 281 44.61 12.44 44.48
CA PRO A 281 44.55 12.52 45.94
C PRO A 281 45.77 13.26 46.52
N GLY A 282 46.98 13.01 46.02
CA GLY A 282 48.21 13.66 46.51
C GLY A 282 48.32 15.18 46.34
N LYS A 283 47.46 15.84 45.54
CA LYS A 283 47.45 17.32 45.42
C LYS A 283 46.54 18.01 46.44
N VAL A 284 45.70 17.26 47.15
CA VAL A 284 44.78 17.76 48.17
C VAL A 284 45.45 17.56 49.53
N LEU A 285 46.13 18.60 50.04
CA LEU A 285 46.78 18.70 51.37
C LEU A 285 46.66 17.43 52.26
N GLY A 286 47.77 16.69 52.41
CA GLY A 286 47.90 15.33 52.96
C GLY A 286 47.27 15.01 54.33
N VAL A 287 46.73 16.00 55.04
CA VAL A 287 46.12 15.86 56.38
C VAL A 287 44.59 15.77 56.32
N VAL A 288 43.92 16.22 55.25
CA VAL A 288 42.44 16.27 55.16
C VAL A 288 41.83 15.31 54.12
N LEU A 289 42.66 14.48 53.49
CA LEU A 289 42.26 13.53 52.43
C LEU A 289 41.30 12.44 52.91
N LYS A 290 41.62 11.73 54.00
CA LYS A 290 40.83 10.57 54.44
C LYS A 290 39.36 10.91 54.77
N PRO A 291 39.05 12.01 55.49
CA PRO A 291 37.67 12.43 55.71
C PRO A 291 36.93 12.81 54.41
N LEU A 292 37.60 13.53 53.50
CA LEU A 292 37.03 13.90 52.20
C LEU A 292 36.74 12.68 51.32
N GLU A 293 37.68 11.73 51.26
CA GLU A 293 37.51 10.48 50.54
C GLU A 293 36.34 9.68 51.11
N LYS A 294 36.17 9.64 52.44
CA LYS A 294 35.05 8.96 53.09
C LYS A 294 33.71 9.63 52.76
N VAL A 295 33.67 10.96 52.67
CA VAL A 295 32.47 11.71 52.24
C VAL A 295 32.17 11.48 50.76
N ALA A 296 33.19 11.52 49.90
CA ALA A 296 33.07 11.19 48.48
C ALA A 296 32.56 9.74 48.29
N ASP A 297 33.05 8.79 49.07
CA ASP A 297 32.63 7.39 49.03
C ASP A 297 31.18 7.20 49.46
N LYS A 298 30.76 7.88 50.54
CA LYS A 298 29.38 7.84 51.01
C LYS A 298 28.42 8.40 49.96
N LEU A 299 28.85 9.40 49.19
CA LEU A 299 28.07 9.99 48.10
C LEU A 299 28.08 9.12 46.82
N LEU A 300 29.15 8.37 46.56
CA LEU A 300 29.27 7.51 45.38
C LEU A 300 28.63 6.12 45.56
N GLN A 301 28.65 5.53 46.76
CA GLN A 301 28.10 4.19 47.01
C GLN A 301 26.69 3.93 46.46
N PRO A 302 25.67 4.80 46.69
CA PRO A 302 24.33 4.55 46.15
C PRO A 302 24.31 4.51 44.62
N VAL A 303 25.12 5.37 43.98
CA VAL A 303 25.27 5.42 42.51
C VAL A 303 25.97 4.18 41.98
N LEU A 304 26.99 3.67 42.68
CA LEU A 304 27.75 2.47 42.29
C LEU A 304 26.93 1.17 42.39
N LYS A 305 25.98 1.09 43.33
CA LYS A 305 25.05 -0.05 43.43
C LYS A 305 24.08 -0.10 42.23
N GLU A 306 23.56 1.05 41.81
CA GLU A 306 22.65 1.19 40.65
C GLU A 306 23.36 0.93 39.31
N LEU A 307 24.68 1.09 39.22
CA LEU A 307 25.45 0.96 37.98
C LEU A 307 25.86 -0.49 37.61
N LYS A 308 25.59 -1.48 38.47
CA LYS A 308 25.87 -2.91 38.18
C LYS A 308 24.88 -3.56 37.20
N LEU A 309 24.07 -2.76 36.51
CA LEU A 309 23.08 -3.23 35.56
C LEU A 309 23.78 -3.75 34.30
N GLU A 310 23.59 -5.05 34.02
CA GLU A 310 23.91 -5.63 32.72
C GLU A 310 22.74 -5.39 31.78
N ILE A 311 22.98 -4.66 30.68
CA ILE A 311 21.95 -4.41 29.68
C ILE A 311 22.11 -5.42 28.55
N LYS A 312 21.08 -6.25 28.35
CA LYS A 312 21.04 -7.20 27.24
C LYS A 312 20.58 -6.50 25.96
N ALA A 313 21.11 -6.92 24.82
CA ALA A 313 20.66 -6.44 23.53
C ALA A 313 19.16 -6.77 23.28
N PRO A 314 18.45 -5.95 22.49
CA PRO A 314 17.09 -6.25 22.05
C PRO A 314 17.01 -7.61 21.33
N SER A 315 16.03 -8.45 21.70
CA SER A 315 15.86 -9.80 21.13
C SER A 315 15.45 -9.79 19.65
N GLY A 316 14.87 -8.70 19.15
CA GLY A 316 14.42 -8.57 17.76
C GLY A 316 15.53 -8.43 16.72
N ILE A 317 16.79 -8.20 17.12
CA ILE A 317 17.90 -7.89 16.20
C ILE A 317 18.14 -9.03 15.21
N ALA A 318 18.25 -10.28 15.69
CA ALA A 318 18.59 -11.42 14.84
C ALA A 318 17.49 -11.71 13.81
N ASN A 319 16.23 -11.67 14.24
CA ASN A 319 15.07 -11.88 13.38
C ASN A 319 14.99 -10.82 12.28
N LEU A 320 15.04 -9.53 12.66
CA LEU A 320 14.99 -8.45 11.68
C LEU A 320 16.15 -8.52 10.69
N ASN A 321 17.36 -8.86 11.16
CA ASN A 321 18.52 -8.99 10.29
C ASN A 321 18.39 -10.12 9.25
N SER A 322 17.67 -11.21 9.59
CA SER A 322 17.34 -12.28 8.64
C SER A 322 16.36 -11.79 7.58
N GLU A 323 15.26 -11.17 8.01
CA GLU A 323 14.18 -10.71 7.12
C GLU A 323 14.62 -9.59 6.17
N LEU A 324 15.53 -8.71 6.62
CA LEU A 324 16.08 -7.63 5.78
C LEU A 324 16.79 -8.15 4.52
N ASN A 325 17.31 -9.39 4.54
CA ASN A 325 17.96 -9.97 3.37
C ASN A 325 16.94 -10.46 2.32
N GLN A 326 15.73 -10.82 2.75
CA GLN A 326 14.66 -11.31 1.87
C GLN A 326 13.83 -10.16 1.28
N LEU A 327 13.75 -9.03 2.00
CA LEU A 327 12.94 -7.88 1.64
C LEU A 327 13.12 -7.38 0.18
N PRO A 328 14.35 -7.28 -0.39
CA PRO A 328 14.52 -6.86 -1.77
C PRO A 328 13.89 -7.83 -2.79
N SER A 329 14.00 -9.14 -2.56
CA SER A 329 13.41 -10.14 -3.45
C SER A 329 11.88 -10.14 -3.41
N ILE A 330 11.32 -9.97 -2.21
CA ILE A 330 9.87 -9.87 -2.00
C ILE A 330 9.32 -8.61 -2.69
N GLU A 331 10.01 -7.47 -2.54
CA GLU A 331 9.65 -6.22 -3.21
C GLU A 331 9.70 -6.37 -4.73
N ALA A 332 10.77 -6.94 -5.29
CA ALA A 332 10.92 -7.13 -6.73
C ALA A 332 9.84 -8.06 -7.31
N SER A 333 9.40 -9.06 -6.55
CA SER A 333 8.29 -9.94 -6.93
C SER A 333 6.96 -9.19 -6.94
N LEU A 334 6.64 -8.48 -5.84
CA LEU A 334 5.43 -7.67 -5.73
C LEU A 334 5.36 -6.59 -6.83
N ARG A 335 6.48 -5.90 -7.09
CA ARG A 335 6.56 -4.85 -8.11
C ARG A 335 6.19 -5.37 -9.50
N ARG A 336 6.71 -6.54 -9.88
CA ARG A 336 6.44 -7.15 -11.19
C ARG A 336 4.95 -7.47 -11.34
N GLU A 337 4.37 -8.17 -10.38
CA GLU A 337 2.95 -8.53 -10.41
C GLU A 337 2.03 -7.30 -10.32
N ALA A 338 2.37 -6.30 -9.49
CA ALA A 338 1.59 -5.07 -9.35
C ALA A 338 1.57 -4.26 -10.66
N ASN A 339 2.71 -4.18 -11.36
CA ASN A 339 2.79 -3.52 -12.66
C ASN A 339 1.96 -4.26 -13.72
N GLN A 340 2.02 -5.60 -13.73
CA GLN A 340 1.21 -6.41 -14.63
C GLN A 340 -0.28 -6.21 -14.36
N LEU A 341 -0.70 -6.22 -13.09
CA LEU A 341 -2.09 -5.97 -12.70
C LEU A 341 -2.53 -4.56 -13.13
N LYS A 342 -1.70 -3.53 -12.92
CA LYS A 342 -1.98 -2.15 -13.33
C LYS A 342 -2.20 -2.06 -14.85
N GLN A 343 -1.37 -2.74 -15.65
CA GLN A 343 -1.52 -2.80 -17.10
C GLN A 343 -2.82 -3.52 -17.52
N GLN A 344 -3.16 -4.64 -16.89
CA GLN A 344 -4.38 -5.38 -17.18
C GLN A 344 -5.64 -4.56 -16.85
N ILE A 345 -5.67 -3.93 -15.67
CA ILE A 345 -6.80 -3.09 -15.22
C ILE A 345 -6.95 -1.83 -16.09
N THR A 346 -5.83 -1.22 -16.49
CA THR A 346 -5.87 0.09 -17.17
C THR A 346 -6.12 -0.07 -18.67
N THR A 347 -5.37 -0.96 -19.33
CA THR A 347 -5.29 -1.02 -20.79
C THR A 347 -6.24 -2.08 -21.37
N LEU A 348 -6.14 -3.32 -20.90
CA LEU A 348 -6.88 -4.43 -21.50
C LEU A 348 -8.38 -4.33 -21.22
N LEU A 349 -8.74 -4.04 -19.97
CA LEU A 349 -10.13 -3.79 -19.59
C LEU A 349 -10.76 -2.63 -20.38
N GLN A 350 -9.99 -1.62 -20.77
CA GLN A 350 -10.51 -0.46 -21.51
C GLN A 350 -10.63 -0.74 -23.01
N GLN A 351 -9.66 -1.43 -23.61
CA GLN A 351 -9.71 -1.88 -25.00
C GLN A 351 -10.88 -2.83 -25.26
N ILE A 352 -11.20 -3.67 -24.28
CA ILE A 352 -12.37 -4.54 -24.27
C ILE A 352 -13.66 -3.78 -24.54
N ILE A 353 -13.89 -2.64 -23.88
CA ILE A 353 -15.12 -1.84 -24.06
C ILE A 353 -15.21 -1.31 -25.49
N GLN A 354 -14.10 -0.77 -26.00
CA GLN A 354 -14.07 -0.17 -27.33
C GLN A 354 -14.35 -1.24 -28.38
N ASN A 355 -13.75 -2.42 -28.23
CA ASN A 355 -14.00 -3.55 -29.12
C ASN A 355 -15.41 -4.12 -28.95
N TRP A 356 -15.95 -4.14 -27.74
CA TRP A 356 -17.30 -4.61 -27.46
C TRP A 356 -18.34 -3.74 -28.16
N SER A 357 -18.27 -2.40 -28.04
CA SER A 357 -19.21 -1.47 -28.68
C SER A 357 -19.30 -1.59 -30.20
N ARG A 358 -18.27 -2.14 -30.86
CA ARG A 358 -18.19 -2.31 -32.31
C ARG A 358 -18.84 -3.59 -32.83
N VAL A 359 -19.07 -4.58 -31.96
CA VAL A 359 -19.45 -5.95 -32.34
C VAL A 359 -20.86 -6.32 -31.85
N GLN A 360 -21.65 -5.34 -31.41
CA GLN A 360 -23.02 -5.59 -30.94
C GLN A 360 -23.88 -6.21 -32.07
N PRO A 361 -24.51 -7.38 -31.86
CA PRO A 361 -25.42 -7.97 -32.84
C PRO A 361 -26.55 -6.98 -33.14
N ARG A 362 -26.65 -6.55 -34.40
CA ARG A 362 -27.71 -5.67 -34.89
C ARG A 362 -28.56 -6.46 -35.86
N MET A 363 -29.87 -6.23 -35.85
CA MET A 363 -30.70 -6.73 -36.93
C MET A 363 -30.19 -6.15 -38.26
N PRO A 364 -30.04 -6.99 -39.31
CA PRO A 364 -29.70 -6.50 -40.63
C PRO A 364 -30.65 -5.39 -41.07
N SER A 365 -30.09 -4.35 -41.71
CA SER A 365 -30.86 -3.18 -42.15
C SER A 365 -32.03 -3.57 -43.06
N HIS A 366 -31.87 -4.59 -43.90
CA HIS A 366 -32.92 -5.09 -44.81
C HIS A 366 -34.14 -5.72 -44.09
N LEU A 367 -34.01 -6.10 -42.82
CA LEU A 367 -35.11 -6.63 -42.00
C LEU A 367 -35.76 -5.56 -41.11
N THR A 368 -35.21 -4.34 -41.10
CA THR A 368 -35.66 -3.21 -40.27
C THR A 368 -36.07 -1.99 -41.09
N SER A 369 -35.68 -1.93 -42.37
CA SER A 369 -36.23 -0.99 -43.34
C SER A 369 -37.69 -1.34 -43.63
N GLY A 370 -38.61 -0.49 -43.19
CA GLY A 370 -40.00 -0.50 -43.67
C GLY A 370 -40.03 -0.38 -45.21
N PRO A 371 -41.15 -0.77 -45.87
CA PRO A 371 -41.27 -0.70 -47.32
C PRO A 371 -40.84 0.68 -47.80
N GLN A 372 -39.82 0.71 -48.65
CA GLN A 372 -39.41 1.94 -49.33
C GLN A 372 -40.68 2.50 -50.00
N PRO A 373 -41.10 3.74 -49.71
CA PRO A 373 -42.24 4.32 -50.41
C PRO A 373 -41.92 4.21 -51.90
N PRO A 374 -42.87 3.74 -52.73
CA PRO A 374 -42.62 3.55 -54.15
C PRO A 374 -42.04 4.85 -54.68
N THR A 375 -40.89 4.74 -55.33
CA THR A 375 -40.25 5.86 -56.00
C THR A 375 -41.29 6.38 -56.98
N ARG A 376 -41.93 7.51 -56.66
CA ARG A 376 -42.87 8.13 -57.59
C ARG A 376 -42.13 8.28 -58.90
N PRO A 377 -42.66 7.80 -60.04
CA PRO A 377 -42.03 8.02 -61.32
C PRO A 377 -41.84 9.54 -61.44
N VAL A 378 -40.59 9.97 -61.55
CA VAL A 378 -40.25 11.34 -61.89
C VAL A 378 -40.89 11.57 -63.25
N VAL A 379 -42.02 12.29 -63.26
CA VAL A 379 -42.55 12.86 -64.49
C VAL A 379 -41.42 13.72 -65.04
N ARG A 380 -40.83 13.23 -66.13
CA ARG A 380 -39.79 13.90 -66.87
C ARG A 380 -40.46 15.10 -67.53
N GLU A 381 -40.51 16.24 -66.85
CA GLU A 381 -40.84 17.51 -67.49
C GLU A 381 -39.90 17.67 -68.68
N ARG A 382 -40.47 17.67 -69.88
CA ARG A 382 -39.75 17.97 -71.12
C ARG A 382 -39.22 19.39 -71.01
N PRO A 383 -37.95 19.65 -71.36
CA PRO A 383 -37.46 21.01 -71.44
C PRO A 383 -38.24 21.75 -72.54
N SER A 384 -38.91 22.83 -72.14
CA SER A 384 -39.52 23.80 -73.02
C SER A 384 -38.42 24.43 -73.90
N GLN A 385 -38.54 24.24 -75.21
CA GLN A 385 -37.79 25.00 -76.20
C GLN A 385 -38.29 26.44 -76.18
N ASN A 386 -37.39 27.39 -75.91
CA ASN A 386 -37.61 28.82 -76.12
C ASN A 386 -37.70 29.15 -77.62
N PRO A 387 -38.38 30.25 -77.96
CA PRO A 387 -37.92 31.17 -79.01
C PRO A 387 -37.66 32.59 -78.46
N PRO A 388 -37.04 33.49 -79.26
CA PRO A 388 -35.95 34.34 -78.78
C PRO A 388 -36.30 35.82 -78.54
N SER A 389 -35.33 36.51 -77.91
CA SER A 389 -35.01 37.94 -78.05
C SER A 389 -35.88 38.98 -77.33
N SER A 390 -35.31 39.62 -76.29
CA SER A 390 -35.01 41.06 -76.34
C SER A 390 -34.17 41.55 -75.13
N ARG A 391 -32.93 41.93 -75.45
CA ARG A 391 -32.02 42.95 -74.86
C ARG A 391 -31.52 42.90 -73.39
N PRO A 392 -30.29 43.41 -73.15
CA PRO A 392 -29.53 43.17 -71.92
C PRO A 392 -29.37 44.43 -71.04
N THR A 393 -29.33 44.27 -69.71
CA THR A 393 -28.66 45.22 -68.77
C THR A 393 -28.55 44.62 -67.34
N PRO A 394 -27.69 45.13 -66.44
CA PRO A 394 -26.47 44.40 -66.10
C PRO A 394 -26.36 43.98 -64.62
N VAL A 395 -25.43 43.03 -64.43
CA VAL A 395 -24.66 42.65 -63.23
C VAL A 395 -24.81 43.57 -62.01
N ARG A 396 -25.22 42.97 -60.88
CA ARG A 396 -24.74 43.38 -59.56
C ARG A 396 -24.31 42.15 -58.75
N LYS A 397 -22.98 41.94 -58.71
CA LYS A 397 -22.28 41.17 -57.68
C LYS A 397 -22.53 41.83 -56.32
N PHE A 398 -22.65 41.06 -55.24
CA PHE A 398 -22.02 41.31 -53.93
C PHE A 398 -22.34 40.16 -52.94
N PRO A 399 -21.56 39.98 -51.86
CA PRO A 399 -20.81 38.75 -51.64
C PRO A 399 -21.25 37.96 -50.40
N VAL A 400 -20.66 36.77 -50.31
CA VAL A 400 -20.50 35.94 -49.11
C VAL A 400 -20.06 36.79 -47.91
N MET A 401 -20.74 36.65 -46.78
CA MET A 401 -20.09 36.78 -45.47
C MET A 401 -20.62 35.72 -44.50
N PHE A 402 -19.66 34.90 -44.07
CA PHE A 402 -19.66 34.11 -42.84
C PHE A 402 -20.13 34.93 -41.65
N ILE A 403 -20.90 34.32 -40.73
CA ILE A 403 -20.74 34.54 -39.29
C ILE A 403 -21.00 33.21 -38.55
N GLN A 404 -19.92 32.62 -38.04
CA GLN A 404 -19.85 31.86 -36.79
C GLN A 404 -19.63 32.87 -35.65
N PRO A 405 -19.92 32.59 -34.36
CA PRO A 405 -19.49 31.38 -33.63
C PRO A 405 -20.61 30.44 -33.20
#